data_AF-A0A016WJQ3-F1
#
_entry.id   AF-A0A016WJQ3-F1
#
_cell.length_a   1.000
_cell.length_b   1.000
_cell.length_c   1.000
_cell.angle_alpha   90.00
_cell.angle_beta   90.00
_cell.angle_gamma   90.00
#
_symmetry.space_group_name_H-M   'P 1'
#
loop_
_entity.id
_entity.type
_entity.pdbx_description
1 polymer ?
#
loop_
_entity_poly.entity_id
_entity_poly.type
_entity_poly.pdbx_seq_one_letter_code
_entity_poly.pdbx_strand_id
1 'polypeptide(L)'
;MGRELRPHALWGFYGFPYCNYNAGQNGEYECSKPYRDWNDRMMFIFNESSALYPSIYLGFNATSDQRFRYVQAILREARRVANKFTPPLPIYAYSKIEYNPLKEIADFYDTRDLCSTIKQPADLGIDGIIFWSSSNNMTLRCPYIKDNMEKVIGPKVRTIISQQDACGKIRCRSNGKCVLPTNTTCQDFNMNTNLYKCECNEGFSGEDCSVQNTDGVAVAPQRSGRSATLKRVIHLS
;
A
#
# COMPACT_ATOMS: atom_id res chain seq x y z
N MET A 1 18.78 2.82 17.95
CA MET A 1 19.81 1.98 17.30
C MET A 1 19.66 1.85 15.78
N GLY A 2 18.67 1.14 15.21
CA GLY A 2 18.57 0.93 13.75
C GLY A 2 18.51 2.23 12.93
N ARG A 3 17.63 3.17 13.34
CA ARG A 3 17.51 4.51 12.75
C ARG A 3 18.80 5.33 12.85
N GLU A 4 19.52 5.24 13.96
CA GLU A 4 20.77 5.98 14.15
C GLU A 4 21.88 5.44 13.25
N LEU A 5 21.99 4.11 13.13
CA LEU A 5 23.01 3.47 12.30
C LEU A 5 22.73 3.61 10.80
N ARG A 6 21.46 3.69 10.40
CA ARG A 6 21.03 3.82 9.00
C ARG A 6 19.91 4.87 8.90
N PRO A 7 20.23 6.17 9.00
CA PRO A 7 19.24 7.25 9.07
C PRO A 7 18.46 7.51 7.79
N HIS A 8 18.81 6.83 6.70
CA HIS A 8 18.13 6.94 5.41
C HIS A 8 17.34 5.69 5.02
N ALA A 9 17.42 4.64 5.83
CA ALA A 9 16.56 3.48 5.67
C ALA A 9 15.17 3.78 6.23
N LEU A 10 14.16 3.20 5.59
CA LEU A 10 12.80 3.25 6.08
C LEU A 10 12.62 2.09 7.06
N TRP A 11 12.64 2.41 8.35
CA TRP A 11 12.50 1.46 9.44
C TRP A 11 11.04 1.36 9.87
N GLY A 12 10.62 0.15 10.22
CA GLY A 12 9.31 -0.13 10.77
C GLY A 12 9.17 -1.62 11.02
N PHE A 13 8.01 -2.00 11.55
CA PHE A 13 7.74 -3.38 11.96
C PHE A 13 6.76 -4.02 11.00
N TYR A 14 7.13 -5.20 10.49
CA TYR A 14 6.24 -6.00 9.65
C TYR A 14 4.92 -6.31 10.36
N GLY A 15 3.81 -6.18 9.63
CA GLY A 15 2.46 -6.48 10.09
C GLY A 15 1.76 -5.32 10.78
N PHE A 16 2.46 -4.23 11.12
CA PHE A 16 1.88 -3.09 11.82
C PHE A 16 1.42 -1.95 10.88
N PRO A 17 0.29 -1.29 11.19
CA PRO A 17 -0.62 -1.54 12.31
C PRO A 17 -1.48 -2.80 12.13
N TYR A 18 -1.97 -3.36 13.24
CA TYR A 18 -2.81 -4.55 13.21
C TYR A 18 -4.29 -4.25 12.97
N CYS A 19 -4.99 -5.24 12.42
CA CYS A 19 -6.43 -5.26 12.26
C CYS A 19 -6.98 -6.60 12.77
N ASN A 20 -8.31 -6.70 12.96
CA ASN A 20 -8.92 -7.96 13.34
C ASN A 20 -8.81 -9.01 12.22
N TYR A 21 -8.49 -10.26 12.57
CA TYR A 21 -8.28 -11.36 11.62
C TYR A 21 -9.51 -11.65 10.75
N ASN A 22 -10.70 -11.35 11.26
CA ASN A 22 -11.98 -11.51 10.56
C ASN A 22 -12.48 -10.21 9.90
N ALA A 23 -11.62 -9.20 9.69
CA ALA A 23 -12.04 -7.95 9.07
C ALA A 23 -12.69 -8.20 7.69
N GLY A 24 -13.81 -7.53 7.44
CA GLY A 24 -14.55 -7.66 6.18
C GLY A 24 -15.44 -8.89 6.05
N GLN A 25 -15.42 -9.82 7.02
CA GLN A 25 -16.27 -11.01 6.97
C GLN A 25 -17.77 -10.67 7.03
N ASN A 26 -18.19 -9.72 7.86
CA ASN A 26 -19.60 -9.31 8.00
C ASN A 26 -19.93 -7.99 7.29
N GLY A 27 -19.15 -7.62 6.26
CA GLY A 27 -19.42 -6.43 5.45
C GLY A 27 -18.72 -5.16 5.93
N GLU A 28 -17.85 -5.24 6.95
CA GLU A 28 -17.12 -4.09 7.47
C GLU A 28 -15.99 -3.65 6.52
N TYR A 29 -15.72 -2.34 6.46
CA TYR A 29 -14.60 -1.78 5.68
C TYR A 29 -13.52 -1.15 6.56
N GLU A 30 -13.63 -1.34 7.87
CA GLU A 30 -12.76 -0.75 8.88
C GLU A 30 -12.34 -1.82 9.89
N CYS A 31 -11.18 -1.63 10.51
CA CYS A 31 -10.81 -2.43 11.68
C CYS A 31 -11.77 -2.17 12.84
N SER A 32 -12.07 -3.23 13.60
CA SER A 32 -12.89 -3.11 14.80
C SER A 32 -12.29 -2.14 15.82
N LYS A 33 -13.15 -1.50 16.63
CA LYS A 33 -12.74 -0.52 17.64
C LYS A 33 -11.63 -1.04 18.59
N PRO A 34 -11.69 -2.27 19.14
CA PRO A 34 -10.62 -2.77 20.01
C PRO A 34 -9.23 -2.75 19.36
N TYR A 35 -9.13 -3.10 18.08
CA TYR A 35 -7.86 -3.10 17.36
C TYR A 35 -7.35 -1.69 17.07
N ARG A 36 -8.25 -0.75 16.75
CA ARG A 36 -7.91 0.67 16.60
C ARG A 36 -7.39 1.26 17.91
N ASP A 37 -8.05 0.92 19.03
CA ASP A 37 -7.64 1.34 20.37
C ASP A 37 -6.30 0.72 20.78
N TRP A 38 -6.02 -0.54 20.37
CA TRP A 38 -4.70 -1.15 20.56
C TRP A 38 -3.62 -0.43 19.78
N ASN A 39 -3.86 -0.10 18.51
CA ASN A 39 -2.90 0.66 17.72
C ASN A 39 -2.64 2.05 18.33
N ASP A 40 -3.67 2.71 18.88
CA ASP A 40 -3.51 3.98 19.58
C ASP A 40 -2.69 3.86 20.88
N ARG A 41 -2.76 2.73 21.58
CA ARG A 41 -1.91 2.43 22.75
C ARG A 41 -0.48 1.99 22.37
N MET A 42 -0.26 1.60 21.12
CA MET A 42 1.04 1.15 20.60
C MET A 42 1.83 2.25 19.87
N MET A 43 1.49 3.52 20.09
CA MET A 43 2.20 4.65 19.46
C MET A 43 3.70 4.66 19.71
N PHE A 44 4.19 4.03 20.78
CA PHE A 44 5.63 3.86 21.01
C PHE A 44 6.34 3.10 19.87
N ILE A 45 5.67 2.15 19.20
CA ILE A 45 6.21 1.45 18.02
C ILE A 45 6.27 2.39 16.82
N PHE A 46 5.18 3.13 16.59
CA PHE A 46 5.04 4.02 15.45
C PHE A 46 5.94 5.25 15.55
N ASN A 47 6.18 5.78 16.75
CA ASN A 47 7.11 6.87 17.02
C ASN A 47 8.57 6.50 16.70
N GLU A 48 8.90 5.21 16.83
CA GLU A 48 10.21 4.67 16.46
C GLU A 48 10.28 4.17 15.01
N SER A 49 9.20 4.33 14.25
CA SER A 49 9.13 3.95 12.83
C SER A 49 9.29 5.17 11.93
N SER A 50 9.81 4.96 10.73
CA SER A 50 9.84 5.93 9.63
C SER A 50 9.01 5.48 8.44
N ALA A 51 8.34 4.32 8.53
CA ALA A 51 7.37 3.80 7.57
C ALA A 51 6.48 2.73 8.25
N LEU A 52 5.29 2.49 7.70
CA LEU A 52 4.38 1.43 8.14
C LEU A 52 4.37 0.26 7.16
N TYR A 53 4.27 -0.97 7.68
CA TYR A 53 4.39 -2.21 6.89
C TYR A 53 3.23 -3.19 7.16
N PRO A 54 1.97 -2.80 6.92
CA PRO A 54 0.83 -3.67 7.18
C PRO A 54 0.86 -4.90 6.27
N SER A 55 0.34 -6.04 6.74
CA SER A 55 0.20 -7.26 5.94
C SER A 55 -1.21 -7.40 5.39
N ILE A 56 -1.33 -7.58 4.07
CA ILE A 56 -2.60 -7.72 3.34
C ILE A 56 -2.71 -9.10 2.66
N TYR A 57 -2.20 -10.14 3.31
CA TYR A 57 -2.18 -11.50 2.76
C TYR A 57 -3.57 -12.15 2.73
N LEU A 58 -3.86 -12.91 1.67
CA LEU A 58 -5.17 -13.49 1.38
C LEU A 58 -5.25 -15.02 1.51
N GLY A 59 -4.31 -15.64 2.23
CA GLY A 59 -4.18 -17.11 2.35
C GLY A 59 -5.26 -17.81 3.20
N PHE A 60 -6.42 -17.19 3.40
CA PHE A 60 -7.55 -17.71 4.17
C PHE A 60 -8.75 -17.97 3.27
N ASN A 61 -9.63 -18.88 3.70
CA ASN A 61 -10.86 -19.20 2.97
C ASN A 61 -11.87 -18.04 3.08
N ALA A 62 -12.15 -17.38 1.96
CA ALA A 62 -13.06 -16.25 1.86
C ALA A 62 -13.38 -15.97 0.38
N THR A 63 -14.50 -15.29 0.14
CA THR A 63 -14.81 -14.77 -1.21
C THR A 63 -13.89 -13.59 -1.55
N SER A 64 -13.72 -13.28 -2.85
CA SER A 64 -12.95 -12.11 -3.28
C SER A 64 -13.51 -10.80 -2.69
N ASP A 65 -14.83 -10.70 -2.46
CA ASP A 65 -15.44 -9.52 -1.85
C ASP A 65 -15.08 -9.37 -0.36
N GLN A 66 -15.01 -10.49 0.37
CA GLN A 66 -14.54 -10.50 1.76
C GLN A 66 -13.06 -10.14 1.84
N ARG A 67 -12.23 -10.68 0.92
CA ARG A 67 -10.80 -10.34 0.81
C ARG A 67 -10.59 -8.86 0.46
N PHE A 68 -11.37 -8.30 -0.45
CA PHE A 68 -11.36 -6.87 -0.76
C PHE A 68 -11.64 -6.01 0.48
N ARG A 69 -12.67 -6.36 1.26
CA ARG A 69 -13.00 -5.66 2.50
C ARG A 69 -11.92 -5.80 3.58
N TYR A 70 -11.32 -6.98 3.69
CA TYR A 70 -10.18 -7.23 4.57
C TYR A 70 -9.00 -6.31 4.24
N VAL A 71 -8.62 -6.22 2.96
CA VAL A 71 -7.56 -5.31 2.52
C VAL A 71 -7.95 -3.84 2.77
N GLN A 72 -9.20 -3.46 2.50
CA GLN A 72 -9.68 -2.08 2.76
C GLN A 72 -9.48 -1.70 4.23
N ALA A 73 -9.94 -2.56 5.15
CA ALA A 73 -9.90 -2.30 6.58
C ALA A 73 -8.46 -2.06 7.07
N ILE A 74 -7.53 -2.92 6.67
CA ILE A 74 -6.12 -2.83 7.06
C ILE A 74 -5.48 -1.56 6.51
N LEU A 75 -5.70 -1.24 5.24
CA LEU A 75 -5.09 -0.09 4.61
C LEU A 75 -5.67 1.22 5.15
N ARG A 76 -6.96 1.27 5.46
CA ARG A 76 -7.57 2.44 6.13
C ARG A 76 -7.00 2.65 7.52
N GLU A 77 -6.78 1.57 8.28
CA GLU A 77 -6.14 1.68 9.58
C GLU A 77 -4.68 2.12 9.48
N ALA A 78 -3.93 1.60 8.50
CA ALA A 78 -2.58 2.07 8.20
C ALA A 78 -2.55 3.57 7.88
N ARG A 79 -3.50 4.06 7.07
CA ARG A 79 -3.65 5.48 6.78
C ARG A 79 -4.02 6.30 8.01
N ARG A 80 -4.94 5.80 8.85
CA ARG A 80 -5.33 6.46 10.10
C ARG A 80 -4.13 6.64 11.02
N VAL A 81 -3.29 5.61 11.18
CA VAL A 81 -2.08 5.67 12.00
C VAL A 81 -1.04 6.58 11.36
N ALA A 82 -0.79 6.46 10.04
CA ALA A 82 0.16 7.31 9.32
C ALA A 82 -0.17 8.80 9.46
N ASN A 83 -1.44 9.16 9.37
CA ASN A 83 -1.92 10.55 9.45
C ASN A 83 -1.84 11.15 10.87
N LYS A 84 -1.41 10.41 11.89
CA LYS A 84 -1.06 10.96 13.21
C LYS A 84 0.31 11.66 13.21
N PHE A 85 1.08 11.50 12.14
CA PHE A 85 2.40 12.11 11.95
C PHE A 85 2.31 13.27 10.96
N THR A 86 3.25 14.21 11.07
CA THR A 86 3.37 15.34 10.13
C THR A 86 4.83 15.48 9.68
N PRO A 87 5.13 15.24 8.39
CA PRO A 87 4.24 14.67 7.38
C PRO A 87 3.79 13.23 7.74
N PRO A 88 2.69 12.72 7.13
CA PRO A 88 2.25 11.34 7.35
C PRO A 88 3.34 10.32 7.04
N LEU A 89 3.42 9.24 7.83
CA LEU A 89 4.39 8.17 7.55
C LEU A 89 4.06 7.46 6.23
N PRO A 90 5.07 7.13 5.39
CA PRO A 90 4.84 6.37 4.18
C PRO A 90 4.45 4.92 4.52
N ILE A 91 3.57 4.34 3.71
CA ILE A 91 3.02 2.99 3.90
C ILE A 91 3.46 2.07 2.77
N TYR A 92 4.06 0.93 3.13
CA TYR A 92 4.45 -0.11 2.19
C TYR A 92 3.77 -1.43 2.56
N ALA A 93 2.65 -1.74 1.91
CA ALA A 93 1.84 -2.89 2.24
C ALA A 93 2.50 -4.19 1.76
N TYR A 94 2.65 -5.17 2.65
CA TYR A 94 3.12 -6.50 2.32
C TYR A 94 1.99 -7.32 1.70
N SER A 95 2.16 -7.69 0.43
CA SER A 95 1.29 -8.63 -0.27
C SER A 95 2.06 -9.90 -0.60
N LYS A 96 1.36 -11.05 -0.60
CA LYS A 96 1.85 -12.24 -1.30
C LYS A 96 1.47 -12.14 -2.78
N ILE A 97 2.01 -13.09 -3.55
CA ILE A 97 1.57 -13.40 -4.91
C ILE A 97 0.80 -14.74 -4.98
N GLU A 98 0.83 -15.50 -3.89
CA GLU A 98 0.29 -16.86 -3.74
C GLU A 98 -0.60 -16.96 -2.51
N TYR A 99 -1.63 -17.81 -2.55
CA TYR A 99 -2.49 -18.08 -1.40
C TYR A 99 -1.74 -18.88 -0.32
N ASN A 100 -1.07 -19.97 -0.71
CA ASN A 100 -0.37 -20.82 0.24
C ASN A 100 0.99 -21.36 -0.28
N PRO A 101 2.04 -20.51 -0.31
CA PRO A 101 3.36 -20.89 -0.81
C PRO A 101 4.06 -22.00 0.00
N LEU A 102 3.55 -22.34 1.18
CA LEU A 102 4.13 -23.41 2.02
C LEU A 102 3.64 -24.80 1.61
N LYS A 103 2.50 -24.90 0.92
CA LYS A 103 1.86 -26.17 0.56
C LYS A 103 1.68 -26.34 -0.94
N GLU A 104 1.39 -25.24 -1.64
CA GLU A 104 1.07 -25.24 -3.07
C GLU A 104 2.23 -24.68 -3.89
N ILE A 105 2.47 -25.26 -5.07
CA ILE A 105 3.59 -24.87 -5.94
C ILE A 105 3.21 -23.74 -6.91
N ALA A 106 1.92 -23.64 -7.29
CA ALA A 106 1.45 -22.73 -8.33
C ALA A 106 0.05 -22.12 -8.05
N ASP A 107 -0.30 -21.94 -6.77
CA ASP A 107 -1.59 -21.37 -6.35
C ASP A 107 -1.50 -19.84 -6.17
N PHE A 108 -1.50 -19.12 -7.29
CA PHE A 108 -1.36 -17.67 -7.37
C PHE A 108 -2.69 -16.94 -7.17
N TYR A 109 -2.62 -15.69 -6.71
CA TYR A 109 -3.80 -14.81 -6.65
C TYR A 109 -4.48 -14.67 -8.00
N ASP A 110 -5.81 -14.81 -8.00
CA ASP A 110 -6.62 -14.59 -9.18
C ASP A 110 -6.69 -13.10 -9.56
N THR A 111 -7.42 -12.78 -10.62
CA THR A 111 -7.50 -11.40 -11.12
C THR A 111 -8.16 -10.44 -10.13
N ARG A 112 -9.17 -10.87 -9.37
CA ARG A 112 -9.89 -10.02 -8.41
C ARG A 112 -9.07 -9.77 -7.16
N ASP A 113 -8.37 -10.80 -6.69
CA ASP A 113 -7.51 -10.71 -5.52
C ASP A 113 -6.24 -9.91 -5.84
N LEU A 114 -5.65 -10.08 -7.04
CA LEU A 114 -4.58 -9.19 -7.51
C LEU A 114 -5.03 -7.73 -7.61
N CYS A 115 -6.27 -7.45 -7.99
CA CYS A 115 -6.79 -6.09 -7.98
C CYS A 115 -6.82 -5.57 -6.54
N SER A 116 -7.35 -6.37 -5.61
CA SER A 116 -7.46 -6.00 -4.20
C SER A 116 -6.10 -5.78 -3.55
N THR A 117 -5.04 -6.42 -4.02
CA THR A 117 -3.69 -6.26 -3.45
C THR A 117 -2.76 -5.31 -4.22
N ILE A 118 -3.16 -4.84 -5.41
CA ILE A 118 -2.33 -3.94 -6.26
C ILE A 118 -3.05 -2.63 -6.54
N LYS A 119 -4.24 -2.68 -7.11
CA LYS A 119 -5.01 -1.49 -7.48
C LYS A 119 -5.58 -0.81 -6.25
N GLN A 120 -6.22 -1.55 -5.36
CA GLN A 120 -6.87 -0.98 -4.18
C GLN A 120 -5.89 -0.21 -3.26
N PRO A 121 -4.66 -0.69 -2.98
CA PRO A 121 -3.66 0.14 -2.30
C PRO A 121 -3.36 1.45 -3.03
N ALA A 122 -3.19 1.40 -4.35
CA ALA A 122 -2.94 2.60 -5.15
C ALA A 122 -4.13 3.57 -5.11
N ASP A 123 -5.36 3.06 -5.21
CA ASP A 123 -6.59 3.85 -5.10
C ASP A 123 -6.69 4.53 -3.73
N LEU A 124 -6.23 3.88 -2.67
CA LEU A 124 -6.20 4.43 -1.32
C LEU A 124 -5.01 5.38 -1.07
N GLY A 125 -4.11 5.60 -2.03
CA GLY A 125 -2.94 6.45 -1.85
C GLY A 125 -1.85 5.84 -0.98
N ILE A 126 -1.74 4.51 -0.94
CA ILE A 126 -0.63 3.79 -0.29
C ILE A 126 0.64 3.97 -1.13
N ASP A 127 1.77 4.24 -0.48
CA ASP A 127 3.01 4.69 -1.14
C ASP A 127 3.78 3.55 -1.84
N GLY A 128 3.48 2.29 -1.51
CA GLY A 128 3.98 1.15 -2.24
C GLY A 128 3.45 -0.20 -1.76
N ILE A 129 3.80 -1.23 -2.51
CA ILE A 129 3.56 -2.63 -2.16
C ILE A 129 4.87 -3.40 -2.18
N ILE A 130 5.02 -4.33 -1.24
CA ILE A 130 6.14 -5.27 -1.17
C ILE A 130 5.58 -6.65 -1.47
N PHE A 131 6.03 -7.25 -2.57
CA PHE A 131 5.71 -8.65 -2.85
C PHE A 131 6.65 -9.55 -2.05
N TRP A 132 6.04 -10.45 -1.29
CA TRP A 132 6.72 -11.45 -0.49
C TRP A 132 6.30 -12.86 -0.91
N SER A 133 7.25 -13.79 -0.90
CA SER A 133 6.99 -15.22 -1.03
C SER A 133 7.94 -15.98 -0.11
N SER A 134 7.61 -17.23 0.21
CA SER A 134 8.44 -18.09 1.05
C SER A 134 9.49 -18.83 0.22
N SER A 135 10.70 -18.95 0.75
CA SER A 135 11.79 -19.79 0.24
C SER A 135 11.52 -21.29 0.26
N ASN A 136 10.46 -21.74 0.93
CA ASN A 136 10.07 -23.15 0.97
C ASN A 136 9.85 -23.69 -0.46
N ASN A 137 10.59 -24.74 -0.84
CA ASN A 137 10.55 -25.33 -2.18
C ASN A 137 10.75 -24.32 -3.33
N MET A 138 11.52 -23.24 -3.11
CA MET A 138 11.70 -22.16 -4.10
C MET A 138 12.23 -22.68 -5.45
N THR A 139 13.17 -23.63 -5.46
CA THR A 139 13.69 -24.22 -6.70
C THR A 139 12.59 -24.82 -7.59
N LEU A 140 11.56 -25.44 -6.98
CA LEU A 140 10.42 -26.01 -7.70
C LEU A 140 9.41 -24.93 -8.13
N ARG A 141 9.28 -23.87 -7.35
CA ARG A 141 8.28 -22.80 -7.54
C ARG A 141 8.76 -21.69 -8.48
N CYS A 142 10.07 -21.49 -8.59
CA CYS A 142 10.72 -20.46 -9.41
C CYS A 142 10.17 -20.34 -10.85
N PRO A 143 10.05 -21.43 -11.64
CA PRO A 143 9.53 -21.34 -13.01
C PRO A 143 8.11 -20.78 -13.07
N TYR A 144 7.25 -21.20 -12.13
CA TYR A 144 5.86 -20.73 -12.05
C TYR A 144 5.77 -19.28 -11.59
N ILE A 145 6.58 -18.89 -10.59
CA ILE A 145 6.66 -17.50 -10.13
C ILE A 145 7.14 -16.59 -11.26
N LYS A 146 8.18 -17.00 -12.01
CA LYS A 146 8.66 -16.27 -13.18
C LYS A 146 7.55 -16.08 -14.21
N ASP A 147 6.87 -17.17 -14.60
CA ASP A 147 5.82 -17.14 -15.61
C ASP A 147 4.65 -16.24 -15.19
N ASN A 148 4.19 -16.37 -13.95
CA ASN A 148 3.10 -15.56 -13.40
C ASN A 148 3.50 -14.08 -13.29
N MET A 149 4.74 -13.78 -12.88
CA MET A 149 5.24 -12.41 -12.81
C MET A 149 5.35 -11.76 -14.20
N GLU A 150 5.85 -12.48 -15.20
CA GLU A 150 6.02 -11.97 -16.56
C GLU A 150 4.68 -11.76 -17.27
N LYS A 151 3.75 -12.72 -17.13
CA LYS A 151 2.50 -12.75 -17.89
C LYS A 151 1.30 -12.13 -17.17
N VAL A 152 1.28 -12.11 -15.84
CA VAL A 152 0.10 -11.71 -15.06
C VAL A 152 0.38 -10.51 -14.14
N ILE A 153 1.24 -10.67 -13.13
CA ILE A 153 1.42 -9.65 -12.09
C ILE A 153 2.16 -8.43 -12.64
N GLY A 154 3.26 -8.64 -13.36
CA GLY A 154 4.07 -7.57 -13.92
C GLY A 154 3.29 -6.61 -14.83
N PRO A 155 2.50 -7.10 -15.80
CA PRO A 155 1.61 -6.26 -16.59
C PRO A 155 0.63 -5.45 -15.74
N LYS A 156 -0.05 -6.07 -14.77
CA LYS A 156 -1.02 -5.39 -13.87
C LYS A 156 -0.37 -4.27 -13.05
N VAL A 157 0.81 -4.54 -12.48
CA VAL A 157 1.59 -3.53 -11.76
C VAL A 157 1.96 -2.36 -12.66
N ARG A 158 2.48 -2.63 -13.88
CA ARG A 158 2.81 -1.56 -14.84
C ARG A 158 1.59 -0.72 -15.21
N THR A 159 0.45 -1.37 -15.45
CA THR A 159 -0.81 -0.71 -15.76
C THR A 159 -1.26 0.24 -14.64
N ILE A 160 -1.17 -0.17 -13.38
CA ILE A 160 -1.54 0.71 -12.25
C ILE A 160 -0.54 1.85 -12.06
N ILE A 161 0.77 1.58 -12.17
CA ILE A 161 1.80 2.64 -12.10
C ILE A 161 1.55 3.70 -13.17
N SER A 162 1.37 3.28 -14.43
CA SER A 162 1.16 4.20 -15.54
C SER A 162 -0.10 5.05 -15.37
N GLN A 163 -1.19 4.47 -14.86
CA GLN A 163 -2.43 5.20 -14.64
C GLN A 163 -2.34 6.17 -13.46
N GLN A 164 -1.65 5.79 -12.38
CA GLN A 164 -1.39 6.69 -11.24
C GLN A 164 -0.47 7.85 -11.64
N ASP A 165 0.59 7.59 -12.40
CA ASP A 165 1.49 8.63 -12.92
C ASP A 165 0.75 9.60 -13.85
N ALA A 166 -0.10 9.07 -14.75
CA ALA A 166 -0.94 9.89 -15.62
C ALA A 166 -1.94 10.72 -14.81
N CYS A 167 -2.57 10.12 -13.80
CA CYS A 167 -3.48 10.83 -12.90
C CYS A 167 -2.78 11.95 -12.16
N GLY A 168 -1.61 11.69 -11.55
CA GLY A 168 -0.83 12.70 -10.84
C GLY A 168 -0.45 13.88 -11.73
N LYS A 169 -0.10 13.63 -13.00
CA LYS A 169 0.18 14.68 -13.99
C LYS A 169 -1.06 15.49 -14.36
N ILE A 170 -2.16 14.82 -14.69
CA ILE A 170 -3.37 15.45 -15.23
C ILE A 170 -4.20 16.15 -14.14
N ARG A 171 -4.36 15.51 -12.99
CA ARG A 171 -5.23 15.98 -11.89
C ARG A 171 -4.46 16.78 -10.84
N CYS A 172 -3.22 16.42 -10.55
CA CYS A 172 -2.47 16.95 -9.40
C CYS A 172 -1.21 17.72 -9.80
N ARG A 173 -1.06 18.07 -11.08
CA ARG A 173 0.09 18.81 -11.66
C ARG A 173 1.46 18.25 -11.29
N SER A 174 1.55 16.94 -11.05
CA SER A 174 2.74 16.25 -10.53
C SER A 174 3.18 16.67 -9.12
N ASN A 175 2.35 17.46 -8.42
CA ASN A 175 2.57 17.98 -7.06
C ASN A 175 1.74 17.24 -6.00
N GLY A 176 1.22 16.07 -6.32
CA GLY A 176 0.45 15.24 -5.40
C GLY A 176 0.16 13.87 -5.97
N LYS A 177 -0.39 12.99 -5.12
CA LYS A 177 -0.87 11.67 -5.49
C LYS A 177 -2.38 11.65 -5.66
N CYS A 178 -2.86 10.82 -6.58
CA CYS A 178 -4.28 10.60 -6.78
C CYS A 178 -4.83 9.58 -5.77
N VAL A 179 -5.94 9.93 -5.13
CA VAL A 179 -6.63 9.07 -4.16
C VAL A 179 -8.11 9.03 -4.48
N LEU A 180 -8.69 7.84 -4.45
CA LEU A 180 -10.11 7.61 -4.67
C LEU A 180 -10.84 7.74 -3.33
N PRO A 181 -11.73 8.74 -3.16
CA PRO A 181 -12.41 8.98 -1.89
C PRO A 181 -13.48 7.93 -1.57
N THR A 182 -14.02 7.24 -2.58
CA THR A 182 -15.09 6.27 -2.42
C THR A 182 -14.57 4.85 -2.26
N ASN A 183 -15.37 4.00 -1.61
CA ASN A 183 -15.13 2.56 -1.67
C ASN A 183 -15.29 2.09 -3.12
N THR A 184 -14.30 1.36 -3.61
CA THR A 184 -14.37 0.76 -4.94
C THR A 184 -14.84 -0.68 -4.83
N THR A 185 -15.02 -1.31 -5.99
CA THR A 185 -14.99 -2.77 -6.10
C THR A 185 -13.81 -3.13 -6.99
N CYS A 186 -13.17 -4.25 -6.69
CA CYS A 186 -12.10 -4.77 -7.52
C CYS A 186 -12.65 -5.71 -8.60
N GLN A 187 -13.17 -5.11 -9.67
CA GLN A 187 -13.64 -5.81 -10.86
C GLN A 187 -12.58 -5.85 -11.97
N ASP A 188 -11.88 -4.75 -12.20
CA ASP A 188 -10.82 -4.63 -13.21
C ASP A 188 -9.66 -3.72 -12.75
N PHE A 189 -8.70 -3.47 -13.63
CA PHE A 189 -7.52 -2.63 -13.37
C PHE A 189 -7.64 -1.22 -13.99
N ASN A 190 -8.83 -0.83 -14.44
CA ASN A 190 -9.06 0.46 -15.08
C ASN A 190 -9.30 1.55 -14.03
N MET A 191 -8.72 2.71 -14.27
CA MET A 191 -8.88 3.91 -13.45
C MET A 191 -9.65 4.97 -14.25
N ASN A 192 -10.79 5.39 -13.72
CA ASN A 192 -11.45 6.61 -14.16
C ASN A 192 -10.88 7.79 -13.36
N THR A 193 -9.93 8.51 -13.95
CA THR A 193 -9.18 9.61 -13.32
C THR A 193 -10.07 10.73 -12.78
N ASN A 194 -11.27 10.92 -13.34
CA ASN A 194 -12.22 11.95 -12.91
C ASN A 194 -12.80 11.69 -11.51
N LEU A 195 -12.76 10.43 -11.04
CA LEU A 195 -13.25 10.05 -9.71
C LEU A 195 -12.21 10.29 -8.60
N TYR A 196 -10.97 10.64 -8.95
CA TYR A 196 -9.87 10.80 -8.00
C TYR A 196 -9.73 12.26 -7.57
N LYS A 197 -9.38 12.44 -6.29
CA LYS A 197 -8.91 13.69 -5.72
C LYS A 197 -7.39 13.68 -5.55
N CYS A 198 -6.81 14.86 -5.32
CA CYS A 198 -5.39 14.97 -5.02
C CYS A 198 -5.11 14.99 -3.52
N GLU A 199 -4.06 14.29 -3.12
CA GLU A 199 -3.38 14.49 -1.85
C GLU A 199 -2.02 15.10 -2.16
N CYS A 200 -1.88 16.39 -1.83
CA CYS A 200 -0.73 17.18 -2.25
C CYS A 200 0.54 16.81 -1.48
N ASN A 201 1.66 16.93 -2.18
CA ASN A 201 2.98 16.84 -1.59
C ASN A 201 3.20 18.02 -0.64
N GLU A 202 4.14 17.85 0.28
CA GLU A 202 4.57 18.93 1.18
C GLU A 202 4.95 20.20 0.39
N GLY A 203 4.47 21.34 0.87
CA GLY A 203 4.65 22.64 0.19
C GLY A 203 3.60 22.97 -0.87
N PHE A 204 2.68 22.06 -1.19
CA PHE A 204 1.59 22.29 -2.14
C PHE A 204 0.21 22.15 -1.49
N SER A 205 -0.76 22.90 -2.00
CA SER A 205 -2.16 22.86 -1.56
C SER A 205 -3.13 23.17 -2.71
N GLY A 206 -4.43 23.10 -2.42
CA GLY A 206 -5.51 23.25 -3.39
C GLY A 206 -6.05 21.91 -3.91
N GLU A 207 -7.12 21.97 -4.68
CA GLU A 207 -7.81 20.78 -5.22
C GLU A 207 -6.94 19.98 -6.20
N ASP A 208 -6.09 20.66 -6.96
CA ASP A 208 -5.20 20.13 -7.99
C ASP A 208 -3.70 20.29 -7.66
N CYS A 209 -3.37 20.65 -6.41
CA CYS A 209 -2.01 20.91 -5.93
C CYS A 209 -1.26 22.01 -6.71
N SER A 210 -1.99 23.03 -7.18
CA SER A 210 -1.44 24.16 -7.92
C SER A 210 -0.87 25.28 -7.05
N VAL A 211 -1.26 25.37 -5.78
CA VAL A 211 -0.85 26.44 -4.89
C VAL A 211 0.43 26.04 -4.16
N GLN A 212 1.49 26.83 -4.29
CA GLN A 212 2.71 26.67 -3.50
C GLN A 212 2.59 27.47 -2.21
N ASN A 213 2.78 26.83 -1.07
CA ASN A 213 2.66 27.48 0.24
C ASN A 213 3.92 28.33 0.48
N THR A 214 3.79 29.66 0.56
CA THR A 214 4.93 30.60 0.65
C THR A 214 5.46 30.88 2.06
N ASP A 215 4.87 30.29 3.10
CA ASP A 215 5.16 30.64 4.51
C ASP A 215 5.77 29.50 5.34
N GLY A 216 6.82 28.85 4.83
CA GLY A 216 7.62 27.88 5.58
C GLY A 216 9.10 28.17 5.41
N VAL A 217 9.76 28.50 6.52
CA VAL A 217 11.22 28.67 6.69
C VAL A 217 12.01 27.79 5.72
N ALA A 218 13.03 28.36 5.08
CA ALA A 218 14.07 27.61 4.38
C ALA A 218 14.78 26.66 5.36
N VAL A 219 14.18 25.49 5.59
CA VAL A 219 14.84 24.37 6.24
C VAL A 219 15.73 23.75 5.16
N ALA A 220 16.99 23.50 5.52
CA ALA A 220 17.98 22.83 4.67
C ALA A 220 17.35 21.65 3.91
N PRO A 221 17.77 21.36 2.67
CA PRO A 221 17.12 20.36 1.82
C PRO A 221 17.19 18.98 2.47
N GLN A 222 16.19 18.63 3.28
CA GLN A 222 15.89 17.27 3.61
C GLN A 222 15.09 16.71 2.44
N ARG A 223 15.89 16.26 1.48
CA ARG A 223 15.65 15.21 0.49
C ARG A 223 14.22 15.19 -0.03
N SER A 224 14.09 15.72 -1.25
CA SER A 224 13.09 15.25 -2.18
C SER A 224 13.06 13.72 -2.17
N GLY A 225 12.11 13.17 -1.42
CA GLY A 225 11.48 11.94 -1.82
C GLY A 225 10.96 12.25 -3.20
N ARG A 226 11.68 11.82 -4.24
CA ARG A 226 11.08 11.61 -5.54
C ARG A 226 9.71 11.03 -5.26
N SER A 227 8.66 11.70 -5.79
CA SER A 227 7.31 11.15 -5.90
C SER A 227 7.45 9.65 -5.95
N ALA A 228 6.87 8.96 -4.97
CA ALA A 228 6.99 7.52 -4.85
C ALA A 228 6.26 6.89 -6.05
N THR A 229 6.91 6.95 -7.22
CA THR A 229 6.76 5.95 -8.26
C THR A 229 6.88 4.64 -7.53
N LEU A 230 5.83 3.83 -7.57
CA LEU A 230 5.73 2.52 -6.93
C LEU A 230 7.11 1.83 -6.99
N LYS A 231 7.89 1.94 -5.90
CA LYS A 231 9.27 1.46 -5.93
C LYS A 231 9.15 -0.04 -5.86
N ARG A 232 9.54 -0.72 -6.94
CA ARG A 232 9.63 -2.18 -7.00
C ARG A 232 10.60 -2.64 -5.90
N VAL A 233 10.06 -3.12 -4.79
CA VAL A 233 10.80 -3.93 -3.84
C VAL A 233 10.13 -5.30 -3.85
N ILE A 234 10.61 -6.17 -4.75
CA ILE A 234 10.33 -7.59 -4.67
C ILE A 234 11.34 -8.13 -3.64
N HIS A 235 10.85 -8.61 -2.50
CA HIS A 235 11.69 -9.28 -1.53
C HIS A 235 11.29 -10.77 -1.50
N LEU A 236 12.11 -11.61 -2.14
CA LEU A 236 12.03 -13.06 -2.02
C LEU A 236 12.92 -13.46 -0.84
N SER A 237 12.34 -14.04 0.20
CA SER A 237 13.04 -14.51 1.42
C SER A 237 12.89 -16.01 1.57
#